data_AF-A0A7U9SFJ4-F1
#
_entry.id   AF-A0A7U9SFJ4-F1
#
_cell.length_a   1.000
_cell.length_b   1.000
_cell.length_c   1.000
_cell.angle_alpha   90.00
_cell.angle_beta   90.00
_cell.angle_gamma   90.00
#
_symmetry.space_group_name_H-M   'P 1'
#
loop_
_entity.id
_entity.type
_entity.pdbx_description
1 polymer ?
#
loop_
_entity_poly.entity_id
_entity_poly.type
_entity_poly.pdbx_seq_one_letter_code
_entity_poly.pdbx_strand_id
1 'polypeptide(L)'
;MHSEHEYYSYMLGFAPGHAYMARFEEPFHFKRRETPRVHIPGRSIVAQLNLSNLIPFGQPCGWNIVGSTPLEICDYQKEDPFVVHAGEWVRYVPVTLREYEKIRKDVERGAYKVKSYLRQGDGAVHGKKVVK
;
A
#
# COMPACT_ATOMS: atom_id res chain seq x y z
N MET A 1 7.21 6.13 -12.97
CA MET A 1 7.23 6.71 -11.60
C MET A 1 6.37 5.85 -10.65
N HIS A 2 6.63 5.76 -9.32
CA HIS A 2 6.01 4.73 -8.42
C HIS A 2 4.48 4.58 -8.54
N SER A 3 3.73 5.68 -8.61
CA SER A 3 2.25 5.66 -8.69
C SER A 3 1.67 5.37 -10.07
N GLU A 4 2.48 5.30 -11.12
CA GLU A 4 2.00 5.12 -12.50
C GLU A 4 1.69 3.64 -12.81
N HIS A 5 2.21 2.73 -11.99
CA HIS A 5 2.10 1.29 -12.19
C HIS A 5 1.04 0.65 -11.28
N GLU A 6 0.68 -0.57 -11.64
CA GLU A 6 -0.14 -1.46 -10.82
C GLU A 6 0.75 -2.49 -10.13
N TYR A 7 0.37 -2.85 -8.91
CA TYR A 7 1.07 -3.81 -8.08
C TYR A 7 0.11 -4.95 -7.75
N TYR A 8 0.50 -6.17 -8.08
CA TYR A 8 -0.26 -7.36 -7.73
C TYR A 8 0.11 -7.83 -6.33
N SER A 9 -0.89 -8.01 -5.47
CA SER A 9 -0.74 -8.54 -4.12
C SER A 9 -0.64 -10.06 -4.16
N TYR A 10 0.56 -10.60 -3.93
CA TYR A 10 0.77 -12.05 -3.93
C TYR A 10 0.33 -12.71 -2.63
N MET A 11 0.60 -12.03 -1.51
CA MET A 11 0.28 -12.53 -0.18
C MET A 11 0.18 -11.39 0.81
N LEU A 12 -0.57 -11.64 1.87
CA LEU A 12 -0.46 -10.90 3.13
C LEU A 12 0.37 -11.75 4.10
N GLY A 13 1.32 -11.17 4.82
CA GLY A 13 2.18 -11.93 5.74
C GLY A 13 3.21 -11.06 6.46
N PHE A 14 4.04 -11.64 7.34
CA PHE A 14 4.90 -10.96 8.32
C PHE A 14 4.12 -10.24 9.44
N ALA A 15 3.12 -9.44 9.09
CA ALA A 15 2.18 -8.82 10.02
C ALA A 15 0.76 -8.74 9.41
N PRO A 16 -0.30 -8.63 10.22
CA PRO A 16 -1.66 -8.50 9.70
C PRO A 16 -1.83 -7.33 8.74
N GLY A 17 -2.33 -7.59 7.53
CA GLY A 17 -2.51 -6.57 6.48
C GLY A 17 -1.23 -6.13 5.76
N HIS A 18 -0.06 -6.68 6.10
CA HIS A 18 1.18 -6.39 5.37
C HIS A 18 1.14 -7.07 4.01
N ALA A 19 0.91 -6.29 2.96
CA ALA A 19 0.80 -6.77 1.59
C ALA A 19 2.16 -6.80 0.89
N TYR A 20 2.54 -7.99 0.38
CA TYR A 20 3.68 -8.16 -0.50
C TYR A 20 3.22 -8.02 -1.94
N MET A 21 3.55 -6.89 -2.56
CA MET A 21 3.07 -6.58 -3.89
C MET A 21 4.22 -6.34 -4.86
N ALA A 22 4.08 -6.79 -6.10
CA ALA A 22 5.05 -6.52 -7.16
C ALA A 22 4.38 -5.94 -8.39
N ARG A 23 5.14 -5.12 -9.11
CA ARG A 23 4.83 -4.76 -10.50
C ARG A 23 5.69 -5.59 -11.45
N PHE A 24 5.19 -5.82 -12.65
CA PHE A 24 5.86 -6.66 -13.65
C PHE A 24 6.75 -5.88 -14.62
N GLU A 25 6.53 -4.57 -14.70
CA GLU A 25 7.20 -3.68 -15.64
C GLU A 25 8.03 -2.63 -14.90
N GLU A 26 9.12 -2.19 -15.55
CA GLU A 26 9.96 -1.06 -15.14
C GLU A 26 10.47 -1.12 -13.69
N PRO A 27 11.48 -1.93 -13.33
CA PRO A 27 12.00 -2.03 -11.97
C PRO A 27 12.34 -0.71 -11.28
N PHE A 28 12.22 -0.65 -9.95
CA PHE A 28 12.89 0.41 -9.19
C PHE A 28 14.38 0.11 -9.15
N HIS A 29 15.21 1.09 -9.48
CA HIS A 29 16.66 0.89 -9.50
C HIS A 29 17.33 1.16 -8.14
N PHE A 30 16.58 1.58 -7.13
CA PHE A 30 17.15 1.81 -5.80
C PHE A 30 17.33 0.50 -5.02
N LYS A 31 18.58 0.27 -4.58
CA LYS A 31 18.97 -0.86 -3.73
C LYS A 31 18.33 -0.77 -2.34
N ARG A 32 18.24 -1.90 -1.65
CA ARG A 32 17.94 -1.95 -0.22
C ARG A 32 18.98 -1.12 0.55
N ARG A 33 18.57 -0.52 1.67
CA ARG A 33 19.53 0.15 2.56
C ARG A 33 20.52 -0.88 3.11
N GLU A 34 21.80 -0.50 3.17
CA GLU A 34 22.85 -1.30 3.80
C GLU A 34 22.54 -1.53 5.29
N THR A 35 22.09 -0.48 5.97
CA THR A 35 21.60 -0.54 7.35
C THR A 35 20.09 -0.32 7.41
N PRO A 36 19.31 -1.25 7.99
CA PRO A 36 17.87 -1.08 8.12
C PRO A 36 17.56 0.04 9.12
N ARG A 37 16.43 0.73 8.91
CA ARG A 37 15.87 1.58 9.95
C ARG A 37 15.39 0.69 11.09
N VAL A 38 15.78 1.02 12.32
CA VAL A 38 15.31 0.33 13.53
C VAL A 38 13.80 0.49 13.69
N HIS A 39 13.23 1.58 13.17
CA HIS A 39 11.81 1.84 13.20
C HIS A 39 11.35 2.64 11.97
N ILE A 40 10.22 2.26 11.40
CA ILE A 40 9.42 3.06 10.47
C ILE A 40 7.98 3.13 11.00
N PRO A 41 7.24 4.22 10.75
CA PRO A 41 5.87 4.33 11.23
C PRO A 41 4.94 3.36 10.48
N GLY A 42 3.86 2.94 11.16
CA GLY A 42 2.74 2.30 10.47
C GLY A 42 2.15 3.23 9.40
N ARG A 43 1.52 2.63 8.40
CA ARG A 43 1.04 3.25 7.16
C ARG A 43 2.12 3.70 6.18
N SER A 44 3.38 3.32 6.42
CA SER A 44 4.45 3.54 5.44
C SER A 44 4.20 2.72 4.17
N ILE A 45 4.55 3.32 3.02
CA ILE A 45 4.68 2.60 1.74
C ILE A 45 6.17 2.47 1.48
N VAL A 46 6.64 1.24 1.35
CA VAL A 46 8.05 0.94 1.13
C VAL A 46 8.25 0.25 -0.21
N ALA A 47 9.40 0.44 -0.84
CA ALA A 47 9.72 -0.19 -2.11
C ALA A 47 11.16 -0.71 -2.17
N GLN A 48 11.35 -1.74 -2.99
CA GLN A 48 12.65 -2.30 -3.39
C GLN A 48 12.49 -3.06 -4.71
N LEU A 49 13.36 -2.83 -5.70
CA LEU A 49 13.30 -3.52 -7.01
C LEU A 49 11.88 -3.43 -7.62
N ASN A 50 11.20 -4.56 -7.83
CA ASN A 50 9.83 -4.56 -8.36
C ASN A 50 8.75 -4.52 -7.28
N LEU A 51 9.17 -4.52 -6.01
CA LEU A 51 8.30 -4.71 -4.86
C LEU A 51 7.89 -3.38 -4.27
N SER A 52 6.64 -3.31 -3.82
CA SER A 52 6.13 -2.23 -3.00
C SER A 52 5.18 -2.79 -1.96
N ASN A 53 5.41 -2.50 -0.68
CA ASN A 53 4.63 -3.06 0.42
C ASN A 53 3.92 -1.96 1.21
N LEU A 54 2.78 -2.34 1.78
CA LEU A 54 2.04 -1.57 2.79
C LEU A 54 2.45 -2.05 4.18
N ILE A 55 2.88 -1.13 5.02
CA ILE A 55 3.38 -1.41 6.38
C ILE A 55 2.27 -1.09 7.39
N PRO A 56 1.57 -2.08 7.96
CA PRO A 56 0.40 -1.84 8.80
C PRO A 56 0.76 -1.20 10.15
N PHE A 57 1.82 -1.67 10.78
CA PHE A 57 2.26 -1.25 12.11
C PHE A 57 3.73 -0.85 12.08
N GLY A 58 4.14 -0.05 13.07
CA GLY A 58 5.53 0.37 13.19
C GLY A 58 6.47 -0.82 13.40
N GLN A 59 7.55 -0.89 12.63
CA GLN A 59 8.46 -2.03 12.60
C GLN A 59 9.86 -1.64 12.09
N PRO A 60 10.91 -2.45 12.31
CA PRO A 60 12.19 -2.29 11.60
C PRO A 60 12.02 -2.54 10.11
N CYS A 61 12.70 -1.77 9.25
CA CYS A 61 12.60 -1.95 7.79
C CYS A 61 13.88 -1.54 7.05
N GLY A 62 14.34 -2.42 6.16
CA GLY A 62 15.49 -2.17 5.29
C GLY A 62 15.15 -1.53 3.93
N TRP A 63 13.87 -1.43 3.59
CA TRP A 63 13.42 -0.94 2.29
C TRP A 63 13.32 0.59 2.29
N ASN A 64 13.27 1.18 1.10
CA ASN A 64 13.14 2.63 0.98
C ASN A 64 11.68 3.03 1.19
N ILE A 65 11.45 4.00 2.07
CA ILE A 65 10.11 4.60 2.25
C ILE A 65 9.88 5.54 1.07
N VAL A 66 8.79 5.35 0.35
CA VAL A 66 8.43 6.11 -0.86
C VAL A 66 7.11 6.88 -0.73
N GLY A 67 6.53 6.88 0.47
CA GLY A 67 5.30 7.59 0.82
C GLY A 67 4.65 6.99 2.07
N SER A 68 3.45 7.46 2.36
CA SER A 68 2.60 6.94 3.43
C SER A 68 1.14 7.01 2.97
N THR A 69 0.27 6.17 3.53
CA THR A 69 -1.17 6.23 3.24
C THR A 69 -1.96 6.76 4.45
N PRO A 70 -3.00 7.58 4.25
CA PRO A 70 -3.88 7.98 5.36
C PRO A 70 -4.81 6.83 5.79
N LEU A 71 -4.87 5.73 5.04
CA LEU A 71 -5.75 4.60 5.32
C LEU A 71 -5.25 3.80 6.52
N GLU A 72 -6.19 3.21 7.26
CA GLU A 72 -5.86 2.07 8.11
C GLU A 72 -5.64 0.85 7.23
N ILE A 73 -4.43 0.28 7.27
CA ILE A 73 -4.09 -0.91 6.48
C ILE A 73 -4.71 -2.17 7.08
N CYS A 74 -4.79 -2.20 8.42
CA CYS A 74 -5.41 -3.25 9.20
C CYS A 74 -6.29 -2.63 10.29
N ASP A 75 -7.59 -2.91 10.28
CA ASP A 75 -8.57 -2.42 11.25
C ASP A 75 -9.52 -3.55 11.68
N TYR A 76 -9.26 -4.12 12.85
CA TYR A 76 -10.02 -5.24 13.40
C TYR A 76 -11.44 -4.88 13.86
N GLN A 77 -11.83 -3.61 13.83
CA GLN A 77 -13.19 -3.19 14.13
C GLN A 77 -14.12 -3.36 12.91
N LYS A 78 -13.56 -3.58 11.71
CA LYS A 78 -14.31 -3.80 10.47
C LYS A 78 -14.50 -5.29 10.18
N GLU A 79 -15.59 -5.60 9.49
CA GLU A 79 -15.87 -6.96 8.99
C GLU A 79 -14.79 -7.43 8.00
N ASP A 80 -14.36 -6.56 7.09
CA ASP A 80 -13.15 -6.75 6.29
C ASP A 80 -12.00 -5.93 6.90
N PRO A 81 -11.09 -6.56 7.66
CA PRO A 81 -10.07 -5.84 8.40
C PRO A 81 -8.92 -5.34 7.54
N PHE A 82 -8.76 -5.81 6.29
CA PHE A 82 -7.59 -5.51 5.48
C PHE A 82 -7.92 -4.58 4.31
N VAL A 83 -7.09 -3.55 4.13
CA VAL A 83 -7.28 -2.63 3.00
C VAL A 83 -7.07 -3.32 1.65
N VAL A 84 -6.19 -4.31 1.58
CA VAL A 84 -5.80 -5.07 0.38
C VAL A 84 -5.73 -6.55 0.74
N HIS A 85 -6.18 -7.41 -0.17
CA HIS A 85 -6.12 -8.87 -0.06
C HIS A 85 -5.12 -9.48 -1.03
N ALA A 86 -4.75 -10.74 -0.81
CA ALA A 86 -4.01 -11.52 -1.79
C ALA A 86 -4.88 -11.74 -3.04
N GLY A 87 -4.28 -11.66 -4.22
CA GLY A 87 -4.98 -11.73 -5.51
C GLY A 87 -5.49 -10.40 -6.04
N GLU A 88 -5.41 -9.31 -5.26
CA GLU A 88 -5.87 -8.00 -5.70
C GLU A 88 -4.76 -7.19 -6.38
N TRP A 89 -5.17 -6.34 -7.33
CA TRP A 89 -4.31 -5.31 -7.90
C TRP A 89 -4.42 -4.01 -7.12
N VAL A 90 -3.31 -3.31 -6.98
CA VAL A 90 -3.24 -2.03 -6.28
C VAL A 90 -2.60 -0.98 -7.17
N ARG A 91 -3.26 0.16 -7.30
CA ARG A 91 -2.66 1.38 -7.87
C ARG A 91 -2.58 2.45 -6.80
N TYR A 92 -1.39 3.02 -6.63
CA TYR A 92 -1.19 4.13 -5.70
C TYR A 92 -1.66 5.44 -6.33
N VAL A 93 -2.37 6.27 -5.57
CA VAL A 93 -2.88 7.57 -6.04
C VAL A 93 -2.22 8.68 -5.22
N PRO A 94 -1.31 9.47 -5.80
CA PRO A 94 -0.70 10.60 -5.10
C PRO A 94 -1.78 11.61 -4.71
N VAL A 95 -1.71 12.09 -3.47
CA VAL A 95 -2.57 13.16 -2.97
C VAL A 95 -1.72 14.27 -2.34
N THR A 96 -2.27 15.47 -2.33
CA THR A 96 -1.66 16.59 -1.58
C THR A 96 -1.74 16.34 -0.08
N LEU A 97 -0.91 17.03 0.71
CA LEU A 97 -0.96 16.94 2.18
C LEU A 97 -2.35 17.29 2.74
N ARG A 98 -3.01 18.32 2.17
CA ARG A 98 -4.36 18.73 2.58
C ARG A 98 -5.39 17.62 2.32
N GLU A 99 -5.31 16.94 1.18
CA GLU A 99 -6.18 15.80 0.87
C GLU A 99 -5.88 14.61 1.77
N TYR A 100 -4.60 14.34 2.03
CA TYR A 100 -4.15 13.31 2.96
C TYR A 100 -4.79 13.50 4.34
N GLU A 101 -4.69 14.71 4.91
CA GLU A 101 -5.25 15.03 6.22
C GLU A 101 -6.78 14.93 6.25
N LYS A 102 -7.44 15.38 5.17
CA LYS A 102 -8.90 15.25 5.04
C LYS A 102 -9.31 13.78 5.02
N ILE A 103 -8.68 12.97 4.17
CA ILE A 103 -8.95 11.54 4.06
C ILE A 103 -8.67 10.85 5.40
N ARG A 104 -7.61 11.23 6.10
CA ARG A 104 -7.28 10.70 7.41
C ARG A 104 -8.41 10.89 8.42
N LYS A 105 -8.95 12.11 8.50
CA LYS A 105 -10.12 12.40 9.34
C LYS A 105 -11.36 11.62 8.90
N ASP A 106 -11.54 11.40 7.60
CA ASP A 106 -12.67 10.62 7.08
C ASP A 106 -12.52 9.12 7.38
N VAL A 107 -11.29 8.59 7.36
CA VAL A 107 -10.97 7.21 7.77
C VAL A 107 -11.27 6.99 9.24
N GLU A 108 -10.84 7.91 10.11
CA GLU A 108 -11.09 7.85 11.56
C GLU A 108 -12.58 7.90 11.92
N ARG A 109 -13.37 8.60 11.11
CA ARG A 109 -14.83 8.67 11.26
C ARG A 109 -15.57 7.50 10.58
N GLY A 110 -14.86 6.58 9.92
CA GLY A 110 -15.46 5.48 9.16
C GLY A 110 -16.19 5.93 7.88
N ALA A 111 -16.00 7.17 7.43
CA ALA A 111 -16.67 7.75 6.28
C ALA A 111 -15.92 7.53 4.95
N TYR A 112 -14.64 7.20 5.01
CA TYR A 112 -13.83 6.99 3.80
C TYR A 112 -14.03 5.57 3.24
N LYS A 113 -14.36 5.50 1.94
CA LYS A 113 -14.41 4.25 1.18
C LYS A 113 -13.27 4.20 0.18
N VAL A 114 -12.48 3.12 0.25
CA VAL A 114 -11.40 2.86 -0.70
C VAL A 114 -12.03 2.61 -2.08
N LYS A 115 -11.54 3.34 -3.10
CA LYS A 115 -12.06 3.21 -4.45
C LYS A 115 -11.54 1.93 -5.09
N SER A 116 -12.41 1.18 -5.74
CA SER A 116 -12.05 0.06 -6.59
C SER A 116 -12.07 0.44 -8.08
N TYR A 117 -11.49 -0.40 -8.93
CA TYR A 117 -11.58 -0.31 -10.38
C TYR A 117 -11.53 -1.69 -11.01
N LEU A 118 -12.02 -1.81 -12.24
CA LEU A 118 -11.86 -3.02 -13.04
C LEU A 118 -10.59 -2.90 -13.86
N ARG A 119 -9.69 -3.88 -13.71
CA ARG A 119 -8.51 -4.00 -14.55
C ARG A 119 -8.91 -4.71 -15.84
N GLN A 120 -8.60 -4.10 -16.99
CA GLN A 120 -8.82 -4.73 -18.29
C GLN A 120 -7.61 -5.61 -18.66
N GLY A 121 -7.86 -6.87 -19.05
CA GLY A 121 -6.87 -7.91 -19.33
C GLY A 121 -7.54 -9.30 -19.35
N ASP A 122 -6.74 -10.38 -19.46
CA ASP A 122 -7.22 -11.78 -19.47
C ASP A 122 -7.95 -12.12 -18.15
N GLY A 123 -9.26 -11.86 -18.13
CA GLY A 123 -10.12 -11.91 -16.95
C GLY A 123 -10.25 -10.54 -16.27
N ALA A 124 -11.48 -10.05 -16.13
CA ALA A 124 -11.74 -8.82 -15.37
C ALA A 124 -11.49 -9.06 -13.88
N VAL A 125 -10.40 -8.52 -13.35
CA VAL A 125 -10.05 -8.61 -11.92
C VAL A 125 -10.26 -7.25 -11.27
N HIS A 126 -10.73 -7.26 -10.02
CA HIS A 126 -10.90 -6.05 -9.21
C HIS A 126 -9.55 -5.56 -8.70
N GLY A 127 -9.32 -4.25 -8.82
CA GLY A 127 -8.19 -3.57 -8.20
C GLY A 127 -8.64 -2.48 -7.23
N LYS A 128 -7.75 -2.07 -6.34
CA LYS A 128 -7.96 -1.00 -5.35
C LYS A 128 -7.05 0.19 -5.61
N LYS A 129 -7.58 1.39 -5.37
CA LYS A 129 -6.83 2.65 -5.40
C LYS A 129 -6.45 3.05 -3.98
N VAL A 130 -5.17 2.90 -3.65
CA VAL A 130 -4.62 3.26 -2.35
C VAL A 130 -4.00 4.64 -2.45
N VAL A 131 -4.55 5.61 -1.70
CA VAL A 131 -4.01 6.97 -1.69
C VAL A 131 -2.66 7.03 -0.98
N LYS A 132 -1.71 7.82 -1.49
CA LYS A 132 -0.35 7.96 -0.98
C LYS A 132 0.17 9.39 -0.99
#